data_AF-A0A7X7GSM9-F1
#
_entry.id   AF-A0A7X7GSM9-F1
#
_cell.length_a   1.000
_cell.length_b   1.000
_cell.length_c   1.000
_cell.angle_alpha   90.00
_cell.angle_beta   90.00
_cell.angle_gamma   90.00
#
_symmetry.space_group_name_H-M   'P 1'
#
loop_
_entity.id
_entity.type
_entity.pdbx_description
1 polymer ?
#
loop_
_entity_poly.entity_id
_entity_poly.type
_entity_poly.pdbx_seq_one_letter_code
_entity_poly.pdbx_strand_id
1 'polypeptide(L)'
;MREPFEIEWLGGPAEKHFRSVRPRVDELPWGTLGARLGDYPPLLVDRARVSWTEAAYNEYCTAAAFAELLRLMLQTQVPLDLIGMASDFVADEVLHVELTSRIAMELGGGAPYRVDFGALCPRIDRSVSPRQQTSELMVRVCCVGEAFSIQMLAGCLATAAHPLTRSVLERIVRDEAPHGRLGWLYLDWIADDLDDAERARLAGVALDAMRSFEPFWKRLRSRVSEGVTTEGFLLSHVHELGWMEASAYAQSAREAMRHDVAAPLARRGIVVPEEALKDVLGAGEG
;
A
#
# COMPACT_ATOMS: atom_id res chain seq x y z
N MET A 1 -0.36 10.37 20.74
CA MET A 1 -1.66 10.15 21.44
C MET A 1 -2.60 9.61 20.38
N ARG A 2 -3.43 8.59 20.64
CA ARG A 2 -4.30 8.07 19.58
C ARG A 2 -5.56 8.92 19.45
N GLU A 3 -5.83 9.40 18.24
CA GLU A 3 -6.93 10.32 17.88
C GLU A 3 -7.77 9.70 16.75
N PRO A 4 -9.06 10.08 16.59
CA PRO A 4 -9.86 9.66 15.45
C PRO A 4 -9.19 10.00 14.12
N PHE A 5 -9.21 9.06 13.17
CA PHE A 5 -8.78 9.33 11.79
C PHE A 5 -9.93 9.99 11.03
N GLU A 6 -9.94 11.32 11.07
CA GLU A 6 -10.93 12.17 10.39
C GLU A 6 -10.18 13.19 9.54
N ILE A 7 -10.45 13.21 8.23
CA ILE A 7 -9.82 14.11 7.27
C ILE A 7 -10.90 14.98 6.64
N GLU A 8 -10.72 16.30 6.71
CA GLU A 8 -11.69 17.27 6.21
C GLU A 8 -11.24 17.92 4.91
N TRP A 9 -12.21 18.22 4.05
CA TRP A 9 -12.02 19.12 2.93
C TRP A 9 -12.23 20.56 3.39
N LEU A 10 -11.19 21.40 3.23
CA LEU A 10 -11.32 22.84 3.44
C LEU A 10 -12.21 23.51 2.38
N GLY A 11 -12.19 22.99 1.14
CA GLY A 11 -12.88 23.54 -0.01
C GLY A 11 -12.20 24.76 -0.65
N GLY A 12 -12.93 25.44 -1.53
CA GLY A 12 -12.51 26.73 -2.10
C GLY A 12 -11.27 26.64 -3.02
N PRO A 13 -10.33 27.61 -2.94
CA PRO A 13 -9.17 27.64 -3.84
C PRO A 13 -8.26 26.41 -3.75
N ALA A 14 -8.09 25.83 -2.55
CA ALA A 14 -7.24 24.67 -2.33
C ALA A 14 -7.81 23.43 -3.04
N GLU A 15 -9.12 23.17 -2.85
CA GLU A 15 -9.82 22.11 -3.56
C GLU A 15 -9.77 22.32 -5.07
N LYS A 16 -10.07 23.54 -5.55
CA LYS A 16 -10.03 23.86 -6.97
C LYS A 16 -8.66 23.56 -7.59
N HIS A 17 -7.57 23.90 -6.88
CA HIS A 17 -6.22 23.58 -7.34
C HIS A 17 -6.00 22.07 -7.41
N PHE A 18 -6.28 21.34 -6.32
CA PHE A 18 -6.10 19.90 -6.24
C PHE A 18 -6.87 19.15 -7.34
N ARG A 19 -8.14 19.51 -7.57
CA ARG A 19 -8.98 18.95 -8.64
C ARG A 19 -8.45 19.24 -10.04
N SER A 20 -7.87 20.42 -10.26
CA SER A 20 -7.37 20.82 -11.58
C SER A 20 -6.17 19.99 -12.03
N VAL A 21 -5.32 19.55 -11.09
CA VAL A 21 -4.14 18.72 -11.36
C VAL A 21 -4.41 17.23 -11.21
N ARG A 22 -5.56 16.84 -10.63
CA ARG A 22 -6.04 15.45 -10.50
C ARG A 22 -7.52 15.37 -10.92
N PRO A 23 -7.81 15.51 -12.23
CA PRO A 23 -9.18 15.61 -12.72
C PRO A 23 -9.89 14.25 -12.71
N ARG A 24 -11.20 14.27 -13.01
CA ARG A 24 -12.04 13.10 -13.31
C ARG A 24 -12.39 12.19 -12.12
N VAL A 25 -11.97 12.53 -10.90
CA VAL A 25 -12.39 11.83 -9.68
C VAL A 25 -13.91 11.86 -9.52
N ASP A 26 -14.54 13.00 -9.78
CA ASP A 26 -15.99 13.16 -9.65
C ASP A 26 -16.79 12.52 -10.82
N GLU A 27 -16.11 12.05 -11.87
CA GLU A 27 -16.73 11.33 -13.00
C GLU A 27 -16.90 9.83 -12.74
N LEU A 28 -16.27 9.30 -11.68
CA LEU A 28 -16.44 7.90 -11.30
C LEU A 28 -17.90 7.64 -10.91
N PRO A 29 -18.40 6.40 -11.02
CA PRO A 29 -19.82 6.09 -10.81
C PRO A 29 -20.19 6.06 -9.31
N TRP A 30 -19.96 7.15 -8.60
CA TRP A 30 -20.34 7.35 -7.20
C TRP A 30 -21.86 7.20 -7.02
N GLY A 31 -22.29 6.80 -5.82
CA GLY A 31 -23.68 6.48 -5.47
C GLY A 31 -24.14 5.09 -5.94
N THR A 32 -23.44 4.45 -6.89
CA THR A 32 -23.88 3.15 -7.44
C THR A 32 -23.61 1.98 -6.49
N LEU A 33 -22.56 2.05 -5.67
CA LEU A 33 -22.25 1.01 -4.69
C LEU A 33 -23.19 1.14 -3.49
N GLY A 34 -23.41 2.35 -3.00
CA GLY A 34 -24.33 2.64 -1.91
C GLY A 34 -25.77 2.21 -2.21
N ALA A 35 -26.21 2.34 -3.47
CA ALA A 35 -27.53 1.88 -3.91
C ALA A 35 -27.75 0.36 -3.78
N ARG A 36 -26.67 -0.43 -3.71
CA ARG A 36 -26.69 -1.90 -3.57
C ARG A 36 -26.50 -2.38 -2.14
N LEU A 37 -26.41 -1.48 -1.14
CA LEU A 37 -26.13 -1.87 0.24
C LEU A 37 -27.10 -2.93 0.80
N GLY A 38 -28.37 -2.90 0.39
CA GLY A 38 -29.38 -3.88 0.79
C GLY A 38 -29.15 -5.30 0.24
N ASP A 39 -28.32 -5.45 -0.79
CA ASP A 39 -28.00 -6.72 -1.43
C ASP A 39 -26.90 -7.49 -0.65
N TYR A 40 -26.13 -6.78 0.19
CA TYR A 40 -24.98 -7.35 0.91
C TYR A 40 -25.34 -7.75 2.35
N PRO A 41 -24.76 -8.85 2.87
CA PRO A 41 -24.86 -9.19 4.29
C PRO A 41 -24.31 -8.06 5.17
N PRO A 42 -25.01 -7.64 6.25
CA PRO A 42 -24.59 -6.52 7.09
C PRO A 42 -23.17 -6.64 7.67
N LEU A 43 -22.78 -7.86 8.07
CA LEU A 43 -21.43 -8.12 8.57
C LEU A 43 -20.36 -7.94 7.49
N LEU A 44 -20.67 -8.27 6.23
CA LEU A 44 -19.75 -8.07 5.12
C LEU A 44 -19.55 -6.59 4.82
N VAL A 45 -20.63 -5.80 4.87
CA VAL A 45 -20.58 -4.33 4.73
C VAL A 45 -19.74 -3.71 5.85
N ASP A 46 -19.93 -4.13 7.10
CA ASP A 46 -19.14 -3.60 8.24
C ASP A 46 -17.65 -3.85 8.07
N ARG A 47 -17.27 -5.06 7.67
CA ARG A 47 -15.86 -5.37 7.33
C ARG A 47 -15.36 -4.53 6.17
N ALA A 48 -16.21 -4.26 5.18
CA ALA A 48 -15.87 -3.43 4.04
C ALA A 48 -15.56 -1.99 4.45
N ARG A 49 -16.38 -1.42 5.33
CA ARG A 49 -16.12 -0.11 5.93
C ARG A 49 -14.79 -0.10 6.68
N VAL A 50 -14.51 -1.12 7.49
CA VAL A 50 -13.24 -1.22 8.23
C VAL A 50 -12.06 -1.24 7.27
N SER A 51 -12.02 -2.16 6.31
CA SER A 51 -10.84 -2.29 5.45
C SER A 51 -10.66 -1.12 4.48
N TRP A 52 -11.71 -0.48 3.98
CA TRP A 52 -11.57 0.74 3.17
C TRP A 52 -11.14 1.95 4.01
N THR A 53 -11.52 2.01 5.29
CA THR A 53 -11.00 3.03 6.23
C THR A 53 -9.53 2.79 6.54
N GLU A 54 -9.13 1.52 6.74
CA GLU A 54 -7.72 1.15 6.92
C GLU A 54 -6.90 1.44 5.66
N ALA A 55 -7.46 1.20 4.46
CA ALA A 55 -6.82 1.58 3.21
C ALA A 55 -6.57 3.10 3.17
N ALA A 56 -7.57 3.93 3.46
CA ALA A 56 -7.40 5.38 3.52
C ALA A 56 -6.32 5.83 4.51
N TYR A 57 -6.25 5.18 5.68
CA TYR A 57 -5.18 5.46 6.64
C TYR A 57 -3.79 5.01 6.14
N ASN A 58 -3.71 3.86 5.47
CA ASN A 58 -2.45 3.37 4.91
C ASN A 58 -1.92 4.34 3.85
N GLU A 59 -2.76 4.81 2.92
CA GLU A 59 -2.34 5.82 1.93
C GLU A 59 -1.90 7.13 2.61
N TYR A 60 -2.55 7.51 3.70
CA TYR A 60 -2.16 8.69 4.48
C TYR A 60 -0.77 8.51 5.14
N CYS A 61 -0.44 7.30 5.57
CA CYS A 61 0.89 6.95 6.07
C CYS A 61 1.92 6.92 4.94
N THR A 62 1.57 6.40 3.76
CA THR A 62 2.41 6.42 2.56
C THR A 62 2.73 7.85 2.14
N ALA A 63 1.75 8.76 2.16
CA ALA A 63 1.96 10.19 1.91
C ALA A 63 3.00 10.80 2.87
N ALA A 64 2.90 10.49 4.17
CA ALA A 64 3.86 10.96 5.17
C ALA A 64 5.25 10.34 4.96
N ALA A 65 5.32 9.07 4.56
CA ALA A 65 6.57 8.38 4.27
C ALA A 65 7.26 8.97 3.03
N PHE A 66 6.53 9.27 1.95
CA PHE A 66 7.09 9.95 0.78
C PHE A 66 7.53 11.38 1.08
N ALA A 67 6.81 12.12 1.93
CA ALA A 67 7.24 13.44 2.36
C ALA A 67 8.60 13.40 3.10
N GLU A 68 8.79 12.43 4.00
CA GLU A 68 10.07 12.23 4.69
C GLU A 68 11.16 11.73 3.74
N LEU A 69 10.82 10.87 2.78
CA LEU A 69 11.74 10.40 1.75
C LEU A 69 12.24 11.55 0.87
N LEU A 70 11.35 12.45 0.42
CA LEU A 70 11.73 13.65 -0.34
C LEU A 70 12.70 14.54 0.45
N ARG A 71 12.43 14.75 1.74
CA ARG A 71 13.32 15.50 2.63
C ARG A 71 14.72 14.87 2.69
N LEU A 72 14.79 13.55 2.83
CA LEU A 72 16.04 12.79 2.88
C LEU A 72 16.77 12.78 1.52
N MET A 73 16.04 12.62 0.41
CA MET A 73 16.59 12.67 -0.95
C MET A 73 17.26 14.02 -1.24
N LEU A 74 16.61 15.13 -0.84
CA LEU A 74 17.19 16.47 -0.93
C LEU A 74 18.44 16.61 -0.06
N GLN A 75 18.37 16.14 1.19
CA GLN A 75 19.50 16.20 2.14
C GLN A 75 20.71 15.39 1.65
N THR A 76 20.47 14.29 0.93
CA THR A 76 21.50 13.37 0.45
C THR A 76 21.85 13.56 -1.02
N GLN A 77 21.31 14.60 -1.66
CA GLN A 77 21.64 15.02 -3.02
C GLN A 77 21.43 13.90 -4.05
N VAL A 78 20.34 13.15 -3.89
CA VAL A 78 19.87 12.19 -4.89
C VAL A 78 19.68 12.90 -6.25
N PRO A 79 19.90 12.22 -7.39
CA PRO A 79 19.73 12.82 -8.71
C PRO A 79 18.41 13.57 -8.87
N LEU A 80 18.49 14.73 -9.53
CA LEU A 80 17.38 15.68 -9.64
C LEU A 80 16.15 15.07 -10.33
N ASP A 81 16.37 14.19 -11.30
CA ASP A 81 15.32 13.45 -12.01
C ASP A 81 14.61 12.43 -11.12
N LEU A 82 15.32 11.73 -10.22
CA LEU A 82 14.69 10.88 -9.20
C LEU A 82 13.90 11.69 -8.17
N ILE A 83 14.42 12.85 -7.74
CA ILE A 83 13.69 13.78 -6.87
C ILE A 83 12.42 14.30 -7.56
N GLY A 84 12.54 14.72 -8.82
CA GLY A 84 11.40 15.20 -9.62
C GLY A 84 10.37 14.12 -9.89
N MET A 85 10.78 12.86 -10.08
CA MET A 85 9.87 11.72 -10.16
C MET A 85 9.09 11.55 -8.86
N ALA A 86 9.75 11.59 -7.70
CA ALA A 86 9.13 11.36 -6.40
C ALA A 86 8.27 12.55 -5.90
N SER A 87 8.44 13.75 -6.45
CA SER A 87 7.79 14.96 -5.90
C SER A 87 6.27 14.95 -6.01
N ASP A 88 5.72 14.23 -6.99
CA ASP A 88 4.26 14.11 -7.18
C ASP A 88 3.62 13.01 -6.32
N PHE A 89 4.41 12.10 -5.75
CA PHE A 89 3.87 10.90 -5.07
C PHE A 89 3.05 11.26 -3.84
N VAL A 90 3.45 12.28 -3.08
CA VAL A 90 2.64 12.77 -1.94
C VAL A 90 1.26 13.21 -2.38
N ALA A 91 1.15 13.85 -3.56
CA ALA A 91 -0.14 14.30 -4.08
C ALA A 91 -0.98 13.12 -4.60
N ASP A 92 -0.33 12.10 -5.17
CA ASP A 92 -0.99 10.87 -5.60
C ASP A 92 -1.55 10.10 -4.39
N GLU A 93 -0.79 9.99 -3.29
CA GLU A 93 -1.29 9.35 -2.07
C GLU A 93 -2.44 10.12 -1.41
N VAL A 94 -2.39 11.45 -1.38
CA VAL A 94 -3.53 12.25 -0.89
C VAL A 94 -4.78 12.03 -1.76
N LEU A 95 -4.61 11.81 -3.06
CA LEU A 95 -5.72 11.40 -3.93
C LEU A 95 -6.20 9.98 -3.58
N HIS A 96 -5.31 9.04 -3.31
CA HIS A 96 -5.68 7.66 -2.92
C HIS A 96 -6.44 7.64 -1.58
N VAL A 97 -6.04 8.47 -0.61
CA VAL A 97 -6.77 8.70 0.65
C VAL A 97 -8.21 9.12 0.37
N GLU A 98 -8.41 10.07 -0.54
CA GLU A 98 -9.76 10.49 -0.93
C GLU A 98 -10.56 9.34 -1.54
N LEU A 99 -9.99 8.63 -2.51
CA LEU A 99 -10.70 7.58 -3.25
C LEU A 99 -11.15 6.46 -2.32
N THR A 100 -10.25 5.99 -1.45
CA THR A 100 -10.50 4.93 -0.47
C THR A 100 -11.50 5.40 0.60
N SER A 101 -11.39 6.64 1.07
CA SER A 101 -12.36 7.24 2.00
C SER A 101 -13.76 7.36 1.40
N ARG A 102 -13.87 7.77 0.13
CA ARG A 102 -15.17 7.88 -0.57
C ARG A 102 -15.84 6.52 -0.76
N ILE A 103 -15.07 5.44 -0.98
CA ILE A 103 -15.64 4.08 -0.98
C ILE A 103 -16.19 3.72 0.41
N ALA A 104 -15.48 4.03 1.50
CA ALA A 104 -16.03 3.83 2.84
C ALA A 104 -17.33 4.63 3.06
N MET A 105 -17.44 5.84 2.50
CA MET A 105 -18.67 6.64 2.53
C MET A 105 -19.83 6.00 1.76
N GLU A 106 -19.59 5.40 0.59
CA GLU A 106 -20.60 4.61 -0.15
C GLU A 106 -21.15 3.45 0.69
N LEU A 107 -20.33 2.93 1.62
CA LEU A 107 -20.68 1.80 2.46
C LEU A 107 -21.40 2.18 3.76
N GLY A 108 -21.82 3.44 3.90
CA GLY A 108 -22.48 3.95 5.11
C GLY A 108 -21.55 4.69 6.07
N GLY A 109 -20.36 5.09 5.60
CA GLY A 109 -19.39 5.91 6.34
C GLY A 109 -18.18 5.15 6.82
N GLY A 110 -17.09 5.87 7.10
CA GLY A 110 -15.87 5.32 7.70
C GLY A 110 -16.15 4.53 8.99
N ALA A 111 -15.37 3.49 9.22
CA ALA A 111 -15.39 2.77 10.49
C ALA A 111 -14.63 3.58 11.55
N PRO A 112 -14.98 3.48 12.84
CA PRO A 112 -14.20 4.12 13.90
C PRO A 112 -12.76 3.62 13.89
N TYR A 113 -11.82 4.53 13.62
CA TYR A 113 -10.40 4.20 13.54
C TYR A 113 -9.58 5.24 14.31
N ARG A 114 -8.72 4.77 15.22
CA ARG A 114 -7.91 5.65 16.09
C ARG A 114 -6.43 5.45 15.84
N VAL A 115 -5.76 6.52 15.44
CA VAL A 115 -4.39 6.50 14.90
C VAL A 115 -3.48 7.41 15.70
N ASP A 116 -2.18 7.16 15.64
CA ASP A 116 -1.18 8.07 16.20
C ASP A 116 -0.55 8.89 15.08
N PHE A 117 -1.00 10.14 14.92
CA PHE A 117 -0.44 11.05 13.92
C PHE A 117 1.04 11.37 14.15
N GLY A 118 1.60 11.08 15.33
CA GLY A 118 3.04 11.19 15.59
C GLY A 118 3.86 10.02 15.04
N ALA A 119 3.21 8.97 14.53
CA ALA A 119 3.85 7.73 14.10
C ALA A 119 3.36 7.25 12.72
N LEU A 120 3.14 8.19 11.78
CA LEU A 120 2.67 7.90 10.42
C LEU A 120 3.74 7.28 9.51
N CYS A 121 5.01 7.54 9.80
CA CYS A 121 6.15 7.06 9.02
C CYS A 121 6.94 6.04 9.84
N PRO A 122 7.54 5.00 9.22
CA PRO A 122 8.46 4.10 9.90
C PRO A 122 9.53 4.87 10.69
N ARG A 123 9.83 4.41 11.91
CA ARG A 123 10.83 5.07 12.74
C ARG A 123 12.20 4.96 12.09
N ILE A 124 12.80 6.11 11.83
CA ILE A 124 14.15 6.22 11.28
C ILE A 124 15.15 6.30 12.43
N ASP A 125 16.17 5.45 12.40
CA ASP A 125 17.31 5.58 13.31
C ASP A 125 18.14 6.81 12.95
N ARG A 126 18.19 7.79 13.87
CA ARG A 126 18.93 9.04 13.65
C ARG A 126 20.42 8.92 13.99
N SER A 127 20.87 7.77 14.50
CA SER A 127 22.27 7.52 14.82
C SER A 127 23.11 7.17 13.58
N VAL A 128 22.47 6.67 12.51
CA VAL A 128 23.13 6.37 11.23
C VAL A 128 23.21 7.59 10.33
N SER A 129 24.09 7.53 9.31
CA SER A 129 24.28 8.65 8.39
C SER A 129 22.99 8.98 7.60
N PRO A 130 22.80 10.24 7.15
CA PRO A 130 21.63 10.59 6.34
C PRO A 130 21.47 9.71 5.09
N ARG A 131 22.58 9.29 4.45
CA ARG A 131 22.54 8.37 3.31
C ARG A 131 21.97 7.00 3.69
N GLN A 132 22.38 6.46 4.84
CA GLN A 132 21.82 5.21 5.36
C GLN A 132 20.35 5.34 5.74
N GLN A 133 19.93 6.50 6.26
CA GLN A 133 18.51 6.80 6.51
C GLN A 133 17.70 6.80 5.20
N THR A 134 18.22 7.46 4.15
CA THR A 134 17.59 7.45 2.81
C THR A 134 17.48 6.02 2.27
N SER A 135 18.57 5.25 2.26
CA SER A 135 18.56 3.86 1.77
C SER A 135 17.60 2.98 2.56
N GLU A 136 17.56 3.15 3.88
CA GLU A 136 16.64 2.39 4.73
C GLU A 136 15.18 2.70 4.40
N LEU A 137 14.81 3.98 4.33
CA LEU A 137 13.43 4.35 4.02
C LEU A 137 13.05 3.93 2.59
N MET A 138 13.98 4.03 1.64
CA MET A 138 13.81 3.56 0.26
C MET A 138 13.55 2.05 0.20
N VAL A 139 14.27 1.25 1.01
CA VAL A 139 14.04 -0.20 1.09
C VAL A 139 12.68 -0.49 1.74
N ARG A 140 12.37 0.13 2.89
CA ARG A 140 11.12 -0.13 3.62
C ARG A 140 9.89 0.24 2.80
N VAL A 141 9.86 1.46 2.26
CA VAL A 141 8.68 2.03 1.60
C VAL A 141 8.62 1.53 0.16
N CYS A 142 9.64 1.79 -0.66
CA CYS A 142 9.54 1.53 -2.10
C CYS A 142 9.88 0.09 -2.49
N CYS A 143 10.95 -0.49 -1.94
CA CYS A 143 11.39 -1.83 -2.36
C CYS A 143 10.55 -2.95 -1.76
N VAL A 144 9.98 -2.73 -0.57
CA VAL A 144 9.14 -3.73 0.13
C VAL A 144 7.67 -3.31 0.09
N GLY A 145 7.33 -2.13 0.62
CA GLY A 145 5.95 -1.64 0.69
C GLY A 145 5.26 -1.53 -0.67
N GLU A 146 5.81 -0.73 -1.58
CA GLU A 146 5.22 -0.50 -2.90
C GLU A 146 5.23 -1.75 -3.78
N ALA A 147 6.33 -2.51 -3.76
CA ALA A 147 6.41 -3.76 -4.50
C ALA A 147 5.34 -4.77 -4.03
N PHE A 148 5.01 -4.78 -2.74
CA PHE A 148 3.94 -5.59 -2.18
C PHE A 148 2.54 -5.03 -2.52
N SER A 149 2.31 -3.73 -2.29
CA SER A 149 1.00 -3.09 -2.46
C SER A 149 0.50 -3.20 -3.90
N ILE A 150 1.38 -2.97 -4.89
CA ILE A 150 1.06 -3.05 -6.32
C ILE A 150 0.47 -4.40 -6.69
N GLN A 151 1.07 -5.50 -6.22
CA GLN A 151 0.58 -6.85 -6.53
C GLN A 151 -0.79 -7.10 -5.90
N MET A 152 -1.01 -6.62 -4.66
CA MET A 152 -2.29 -6.81 -3.98
C MET A 152 -3.39 -5.99 -4.65
N LEU A 153 -3.11 -4.75 -5.02
CA LEU A 153 -4.04 -3.87 -5.74
C LEU A 153 -4.36 -4.43 -7.14
N ALA A 154 -3.37 -4.96 -7.85
CA ALA A 154 -3.57 -5.62 -9.15
C ALA A 154 -4.45 -6.88 -9.02
N GLY A 155 -4.25 -7.67 -7.96
CA GLY A 155 -5.09 -8.83 -7.64
C GLY A 155 -6.54 -8.44 -7.36
N CYS A 156 -6.77 -7.44 -6.51
CA CYS A 156 -8.10 -6.89 -6.24
C CYS A 156 -8.76 -6.33 -7.50
N LEU A 157 -8.00 -5.62 -8.35
CA LEU A 157 -8.49 -5.09 -9.61
C LEU A 157 -8.91 -6.20 -10.59
N ALA A 158 -8.13 -7.28 -10.65
CA ALA A 158 -8.43 -8.42 -11.51
C ALA A 158 -9.77 -9.08 -11.16
N THR A 159 -10.17 -9.06 -9.89
CA THR A 159 -11.42 -9.64 -9.41
C THR A 159 -12.56 -8.63 -9.24
N ALA A 160 -12.27 -7.32 -9.22
CA ALA A 160 -13.26 -6.27 -8.97
C ALA A 160 -14.44 -6.33 -9.96
N ALA A 161 -15.64 -6.53 -9.40
CA ALA A 161 -16.85 -6.80 -10.19
C ALA A 161 -17.82 -5.60 -10.26
N HIS A 162 -17.76 -4.68 -9.29
CA HIS A 162 -18.61 -3.50 -9.30
C HIS A 162 -17.94 -2.36 -10.08
N PRO A 163 -18.66 -1.61 -10.95
CA PRO A 163 -18.07 -0.55 -11.78
C PRO A 163 -17.31 0.51 -10.96
N LEU A 164 -17.83 0.90 -9.80
CA LEU A 164 -17.19 1.89 -8.94
C LEU A 164 -15.87 1.39 -8.33
N THR A 165 -15.88 0.25 -7.64
CA THR A 165 -14.68 -0.28 -6.98
C THR A 165 -13.60 -0.60 -8.00
N ARG A 166 -14.00 -1.14 -9.15
CA ARG A 166 -13.11 -1.34 -10.29
C ARG A 166 -12.49 -0.02 -10.77
N SER A 167 -13.28 1.02 -11.01
CA SER A 167 -12.75 2.30 -11.53
C SER A 167 -11.80 2.98 -10.53
N VAL A 168 -12.07 2.86 -9.22
CA VAL A 168 -11.18 3.34 -8.16
C VAL A 168 -9.86 2.56 -8.17
N LEU A 169 -9.91 1.22 -8.19
CA LEU A 169 -8.72 0.38 -8.25
C LEU A 169 -7.91 0.60 -9.54
N GLU A 170 -8.56 0.78 -10.69
CA GLU A 170 -7.90 1.12 -11.96
C GLU A 170 -7.17 2.47 -11.88
N ARG A 171 -7.71 3.44 -11.14
CA ARG A 171 -7.08 4.73 -10.91
C ARG A 171 -5.83 4.57 -10.04
N ILE A 172 -5.95 3.91 -8.88
CA ILE A 172 -4.84 3.70 -7.94
C ILE A 172 -3.72 2.91 -8.64
N VAL A 173 -4.01 1.73 -9.20
CA VAL A 173 -3.01 0.87 -9.88
C VAL A 173 -2.25 1.60 -10.99
N ARG A 174 -2.90 2.53 -11.70
CA ARG A 174 -2.24 3.33 -12.75
C ARG A 174 -1.20 4.28 -12.16
N ASP A 175 -1.51 4.87 -11.01
CA ASP A 175 -0.69 5.86 -10.35
C ASP A 175 0.49 5.19 -9.61
N GLU A 176 0.39 3.91 -9.23
CA GLU A 176 1.44 3.19 -8.49
C GLU A 176 2.70 2.80 -9.31
N ALA A 177 2.62 2.74 -10.64
CA ALA A 177 3.71 2.20 -11.44
C ALA A 177 5.06 2.95 -11.24
N PRO A 178 5.10 4.29 -11.16
CA PRO A 178 6.27 5.04 -10.71
C PRO A 178 6.71 4.73 -9.27
N HIS A 179 5.79 4.57 -8.32
CA HIS A 179 6.09 4.33 -6.90
C HIS A 179 6.93 3.06 -6.73
N GLY A 180 6.48 1.96 -7.34
CA GLY A 180 7.18 0.68 -7.32
C GLY A 180 8.53 0.66 -8.05
N ARG A 181 8.87 1.68 -8.85
CA ARG A 181 10.17 1.78 -9.54
C ARG A 181 11.21 2.59 -8.78
N LEU A 182 10.80 3.57 -7.97
CA LEU A 182 11.70 4.54 -7.35
C LEU A 182 12.81 3.86 -6.54
N GLY A 183 12.44 2.88 -5.72
CA GLY A 183 13.40 2.18 -4.85
C GLY A 183 14.49 1.44 -5.62
N TRP A 184 14.11 0.78 -6.72
CA TRP A 184 15.05 0.05 -7.56
C TRP A 184 15.99 0.97 -8.31
N LEU A 185 15.47 2.07 -8.88
CA LEU A 185 16.28 3.09 -9.54
C LEU A 185 17.29 3.72 -8.59
N TYR A 186 16.89 3.99 -7.35
CA TYR A 186 17.79 4.48 -6.32
C TYR A 186 18.89 3.48 -5.97
N LEU A 187 18.54 2.21 -5.73
CA LEU A 187 19.52 1.18 -5.40
C LEU A 187 20.50 0.93 -6.56
N ASP A 188 20.04 1.02 -7.80
CA ASP A 188 20.90 0.93 -8.99
C ASP A 188 21.86 2.13 -9.07
N TRP A 189 21.40 3.33 -8.72
CA TRP A 189 22.24 4.53 -8.70
C TRP A 189 23.33 4.47 -7.63
N ILE A 190 23.03 3.97 -6.43
CA ILE A 190 24.02 3.86 -5.35
C ILE A 190 24.84 2.56 -5.39
N ALA A 191 24.68 1.72 -6.42
CA ALA A 191 25.20 0.35 -6.42
C ALA A 191 26.71 0.26 -6.19
N ASP A 192 27.47 1.20 -6.76
CA ASP A 192 28.94 1.28 -6.64
C ASP A 192 29.39 1.83 -5.27
N ASP A 193 28.52 2.55 -4.55
CA ASP A 193 28.78 3.10 -3.22
C ASP A 193 28.48 2.10 -2.09
N LEU A 194 27.81 0.98 -2.40
CA LEU A 194 27.35 -0.01 -1.43
C LEU A 194 28.45 -1.04 -1.11
N ASP A 195 29.01 -0.94 0.09
CA ASP A 195 29.88 -1.97 0.66
C ASP A 195 29.07 -3.16 1.24
N ASP A 196 29.78 -4.23 1.60
CA ASP A 196 29.16 -5.46 2.13
C ASP A 196 28.43 -5.22 3.45
N ALA A 197 28.90 -4.28 4.27
CA ALA A 197 28.29 -3.97 5.56
C ALA A 197 26.93 -3.29 5.38
N GLU A 198 26.84 -2.33 4.46
CA GLU A 198 25.59 -1.66 4.13
C GLU A 198 24.62 -2.60 3.43
N ARG A 199 25.08 -3.49 2.54
CA ARG A 199 24.22 -4.52 1.94
C ARG A 199 23.62 -5.45 3.00
N ALA A 200 24.43 -5.88 3.97
CA ALA A 200 23.96 -6.70 5.08
C ALA A 200 22.95 -5.94 5.96
N ARG A 201 23.19 -4.65 6.23
CA ARG A 201 22.27 -3.79 6.97
C ARG A 201 20.93 -3.65 6.25
N LEU A 202 20.95 -3.36 4.94
CA LEU A 202 19.74 -3.23 4.13
C LEU A 202 18.97 -4.55 4.01
N ALA A 203 19.64 -5.70 4.04
CA ALA A 203 18.97 -7.00 4.11
C ALA A 203 18.20 -7.18 5.42
N GLY A 204 18.77 -6.73 6.55
CA GLY A 204 18.06 -6.67 7.84
C GLY A 204 16.85 -5.74 7.81
N VAL A 205 17.02 -4.54 7.23
CA VAL A 205 15.91 -3.58 7.03
C VAL A 205 14.78 -4.18 6.20
N ALA A 206 15.11 -4.84 5.09
CA ALA A 206 14.14 -5.48 4.22
C ALA A 206 13.38 -6.59 4.96
N LEU A 207 14.09 -7.44 5.71
CA LEU A 207 13.48 -8.51 6.51
C LEU A 207 12.51 -7.95 7.56
N ASP A 208 12.91 -6.90 8.27
CA ASP A 208 12.05 -6.25 9.26
C ASP A 208 10.81 -5.61 8.64
N ALA A 209 10.94 -5.02 7.44
CA ALA A 209 9.80 -4.52 6.69
C ALA A 209 8.88 -5.68 6.25
N MET A 210 9.41 -6.77 5.70
CA MET A 210 8.61 -7.95 5.31
C MET A 210 7.83 -8.52 6.51
N ARG A 211 8.45 -8.58 7.70
CA ARG A 211 7.80 -8.99 8.95
C ARG A 211 6.62 -8.11 9.34
N SER A 212 6.68 -6.80 9.07
CA SER A 212 5.54 -5.92 9.37
C SER A 212 4.31 -6.20 8.52
N PHE A 213 4.47 -6.81 7.34
CA PHE A 213 3.35 -7.20 6.47
C PHE A 213 2.81 -8.61 6.76
N GLU A 214 3.58 -9.46 7.43
CA GLU A 214 3.22 -10.84 7.76
C GLU A 214 1.78 -11.02 8.33
N PRO A 215 1.29 -10.15 9.24
CA PRO A 215 -0.05 -10.28 9.76
C PRO A 215 -1.16 -10.19 8.70
N PHE A 216 -0.93 -9.52 7.57
CA PHE A 216 -1.94 -9.33 6.53
C PHE A 216 -2.35 -10.65 5.86
N TRP A 217 -1.42 -11.59 5.64
CA TRP A 217 -1.77 -12.88 5.05
C TRP A 217 -1.92 -14.01 6.08
N LYS A 218 -1.28 -13.96 7.25
CA LYS A 218 -1.44 -15.02 8.27
C LYS A 218 -2.82 -15.01 8.95
N ARG A 219 -3.50 -13.86 8.97
CA ARG A 219 -4.85 -13.72 9.55
C ARG A 219 -5.96 -14.16 8.58
N LEU A 220 -5.67 -14.17 7.29
CA LEU A 220 -6.63 -14.54 6.25
C LEU A 220 -6.74 -16.06 6.16
N ARG A 221 -7.90 -16.58 6.61
CA ARG A 221 -8.19 -18.03 6.67
C ARG A 221 -9.43 -18.45 5.90
N SER A 222 -10.16 -17.48 5.35
CA SER A 222 -11.33 -17.77 4.53
C SER A 222 -10.90 -18.61 3.32
N ARG A 223 -11.75 -19.56 2.92
CA ARG A 223 -11.61 -20.32 1.68
C ARG A 223 -12.92 -20.26 0.90
N VAL A 224 -12.92 -20.61 -0.38
CA VAL A 224 -14.14 -20.65 -1.20
C VAL A 224 -14.45 -22.07 -1.68
N SER A 225 -15.73 -22.43 -1.60
CA SER A 225 -16.30 -23.63 -2.24
C SER A 225 -17.59 -23.22 -2.95
N GLU A 226 -17.73 -23.60 -4.22
CA GLU A 226 -18.94 -23.34 -5.03
C GLU A 226 -19.38 -21.85 -5.03
N GLY A 227 -18.42 -20.92 -5.01
CA GLY A 227 -18.69 -19.48 -5.03
C GLY A 227 -19.13 -18.89 -3.68
N VAL A 228 -19.04 -19.65 -2.59
CA VAL A 228 -19.35 -19.20 -1.23
C VAL A 228 -18.10 -19.32 -0.34
N THR A 229 -17.82 -18.28 0.45
CA THR A 229 -16.72 -18.31 1.41
C THR A 229 -17.04 -19.24 2.58
N THR A 230 -16.04 -19.71 3.31
CA THR A 230 -16.20 -20.48 4.56
C THR A 230 -16.97 -19.71 5.65
N GLU A 231 -17.13 -18.40 5.46
CA GLU A 231 -17.87 -17.51 6.35
C GLU A 231 -19.32 -17.27 5.86
N GLY A 232 -19.73 -17.91 4.77
CA GLY A 232 -21.10 -17.87 4.25
C GLY A 232 -21.38 -16.68 3.33
N PHE A 233 -20.38 -15.95 2.86
CA PHE A 233 -20.55 -14.83 1.93
C PHE A 233 -20.44 -15.30 0.48
N LEU A 234 -21.23 -14.72 -0.42
CA LEU A 234 -21.05 -14.92 -1.85
C LEU A 234 -19.72 -14.29 -2.29
N LEU A 235 -18.91 -15.02 -3.04
CA LEU A 235 -17.66 -14.52 -3.61
C LEU A 235 -17.91 -13.32 -4.53
N SER A 236 -19.03 -13.29 -5.25
CA SER A 236 -19.44 -12.13 -6.05
C SER A 236 -19.60 -10.87 -5.22
N HIS A 237 -20.15 -10.95 -4.00
CA HIS A 237 -20.27 -9.79 -3.11
C HIS A 237 -18.90 -9.30 -2.64
N VAL A 238 -17.96 -10.20 -2.34
CA VAL A 238 -16.57 -9.85 -2.01
C VAL A 238 -15.92 -9.08 -3.16
N HIS A 239 -16.10 -9.57 -4.39
CA HIS A 239 -15.56 -8.93 -5.59
C HIS A 239 -16.25 -7.59 -5.93
N GLU A 240 -17.55 -7.47 -5.70
CA GLU A 240 -18.28 -6.20 -5.86
C GLU A 240 -17.76 -5.14 -4.88
N LEU A 241 -17.39 -5.53 -3.66
CA LEU A 241 -16.79 -4.67 -2.64
C LEU A 241 -15.31 -4.33 -2.90
N GLY A 242 -14.75 -4.78 -4.04
CA GLY A 242 -13.39 -4.43 -4.48
C GLY A 242 -12.29 -5.26 -3.84
N TRP A 243 -12.63 -6.45 -3.35
CA TRP A 243 -11.68 -7.35 -2.72
C TRP A 243 -11.43 -8.60 -3.55
N MET A 244 -10.32 -9.26 -3.22
CA MET A 244 -10.04 -10.62 -3.68
C MET A 244 -10.25 -11.63 -2.55
N GLU A 245 -10.35 -12.89 -2.92
CA GLU A 245 -10.49 -14.00 -1.97
C GLU A 245 -9.27 -14.13 -1.05
N ALA A 246 -9.50 -14.50 0.21
CA ALA A 246 -8.49 -14.50 1.26
C ALA A 246 -7.29 -15.43 0.99
N SER A 247 -7.53 -16.65 0.51
CA SER A 247 -6.46 -17.59 0.13
C SER A 247 -5.70 -17.13 -1.12
N ALA A 248 -6.39 -16.57 -2.11
CA ALA A 248 -5.76 -15.97 -3.29
C ALA A 248 -4.88 -14.77 -2.93
N TYR A 249 -5.36 -13.90 -2.02
CA TYR A 249 -4.56 -12.81 -1.46
C TYR A 249 -3.33 -13.35 -0.75
N ALA A 250 -3.49 -14.32 0.16
CA ALA A 250 -2.39 -14.87 0.94
C ALA A 250 -1.34 -15.58 0.07
N GLN A 251 -1.75 -16.23 -1.01
CA GLN A 251 -0.83 -16.80 -2.00
C GLN A 251 -0.06 -15.68 -2.72
N SER A 252 -0.79 -14.72 -3.31
CA SER A 252 -0.20 -13.61 -4.06
C SER A 252 0.77 -12.81 -3.19
N ALA A 253 0.43 -12.58 -1.91
CA ALA A 253 1.25 -11.87 -0.94
C ALA A 253 2.61 -12.55 -0.74
N ARG A 254 2.62 -13.88 -0.59
CA ARG A 254 3.85 -14.65 -0.44
C ARG A 254 4.69 -14.66 -1.72
N GLU A 255 4.03 -14.77 -2.87
CA GLU A 255 4.68 -14.72 -4.17
C GLU A 255 5.35 -13.36 -4.40
N ALA A 256 4.65 -12.25 -4.12
CA ALA A 256 5.18 -10.89 -4.22
C ALA A 256 6.43 -10.70 -3.35
N MET A 257 6.39 -11.13 -2.09
CA MET A 257 7.56 -11.04 -1.20
C MET A 257 8.77 -11.83 -1.71
N ARG A 258 8.56 -12.96 -2.39
CA ARG A 258 9.66 -13.74 -2.98
C ARG A 258 10.16 -13.12 -4.28
N HIS A 259 9.25 -12.86 -5.22
CA HIS A 259 9.58 -12.57 -6.60
C HIS A 259 9.77 -11.08 -6.90
N ASP A 260 9.03 -10.23 -6.21
CA ASP A 260 9.03 -8.78 -6.44
C ASP A 260 9.84 -8.01 -5.38
N VAL A 261 10.18 -8.65 -4.25
CA VAL A 261 10.98 -8.04 -3.18
C VAL A 261 12.32 -8.74 -2.99
N ALA A 262 12.33 -9.99 -2.52
CA ALA A 262 13.57 -10.69 -2.14
C ALA A 262 14.50 -10.93 -3.35
N ALA A 263 13.95 -11.40 -4.48
CA ALA A 263 14.76 -11.68 -5.67
C ALA A 263 15.39 -10.41 -6.29
N PRO A 264 14.68 -9.27 -6.47
CA PRO A 264 15.27 -8.01 -6.93
C PRO A 264 16.32 -7.42 -5.98
N LEU A 265 16.17 -7.58 -4.67
CA LEU A 265 17.19 -7.21 -3.68
C LEU A 265 18.45 -8.09 -3.82
N ALA A 266 18.26 -9.41 -3.95
CA ALA A 266 19.37 -10.34 -4.09
C ALA A 266 20.20 -10.11 -5.36
N ARG A 267 19.55 -9.73 -6.49
CA ARG A 267 20.26 -9.31 -7.72
C ARG A 267 21.17 -8.09 -7.51
N ARG A 268 20.92 -7.30 -6.48
CA ARG A 268 21.71 -6.14 -6.06
C ARG A 268 22.62 -6.45 -4.87
N GLY A 269 22.88 -7.74 -4.58
CA GLY A 269 23.73 -8.15 -3.47
C GLY A 269 23.14 -7.91 -2.08
N ILE A 270 21.88 -7.49 -1.95
CA ILE A 270 21.17 -7.33 -0.68
C ILE A 270 20.42 -8.64 -0.41
N VAL A 271 21.07 -9.59 0.26
CA VAL A 271 20.57 -10.95 0.39
C VAL A 271 19.91 -11.17 1.75
N VAL A 272 18.58 -11.33 1.74
CA VAL A 272 17.83 -11.81 2.91
C VAL A 272 18.11 -13.32 3.08
N PRO A 273 18.52 -13.80 4.27
CA PRO A 273 18.76 -15.23 4.48
C PRO A 273 17.52 -16.07 4.20
N GLU A 274 17.66 -17.16 3.42
CA GLU A 274 16.52 -18.00 3.00
C GLU A 274 15.72 -18.55 4.18
N GLU A 275 16.39 -18.94 5.28
CA GLU A 275 15.69 -19.42 6.48
C GLU A 275 14.86 -18.33 7.16
N ALA A 276 15.34 -17.09 7.17
CA ALA A 276 14.58 -15.95 7.68
C ALA A 276 13.42 -15.59 6.75
N LEU A 277 13.62 -15.70 5.43
CA LEU A 277 12.56 -15.49 4.45
C LEU A 277 11.45 -16.54 4.60
N LYS A 278 11.79 -17.82 4.78
CA LYS A 278 10.82 -18.90 5.05
C LYS A 278 10.01 -18.65 6.32
N ASP A 279 10.66 -18.18 7.39
CA ASP A 279 10.02 -17.86 8.66
C ASP A 279 8.90 -16.80 8.49
N VAL A 280 9.23 -15.71 7.78
CA VAL A 280 8.27 -14.61 7.50
C VAL A 280 7.10 -15.10 6.63
N LEU A 281 7.39 -15.83 5.56
CA LEU A 281 6.36 -16.27 4.61
C LEU A 281 5.47 -17.38 5.20
N GLY A 282 5.98 -18.10 6.20
CA GLY A 282 5.39 -19.31 6.73
C GLY A 282 5.55 -20.49 5.75
N ALA A 283 5.30 -21.70 6.25
CA ALA A 283 5.13 -22.85 5.36
C ALA A 283 3.97 -22.52 4.41
N GLY A 284 4.25 -22.44 3.12
CA GLY A 284 3.18 -22.40 2.12
C GLY A 284 2.37 -23.67 2.31
N GLU A 285 1.16 -23.56 2.84
CA GLU A 285 0.20 -24.64 2.70
C GLU A 285 -0.08 -24.73 1.20
N GLY A 286 0.50 -25.73 0.56
CA GLY A 286 0.21 -26.11 -0.82
C GLY A 286 -1.19 -26.69 -0.98
#